data_AF-A0A924HEF4-F1
#
_entry.id   AF-A0A924HEF4-F1
#
_cell.length_a   1.000
_cell.length_b   1.000
_cell.length_c   1.000
_cell.angle_alpha   90.00
_cell.angle_beta   90.00
_cell.angle_gamma   90.00
#
_symmetry.space_group_name_H-M   'P 1'
#
loop_
_entity.id
_entity.type
_entity.pdbx_description
1 polymer ?
#
loop_
_entity_poly.entity_id
_entity_poly.type
_entity_poly.pdbx_seq_one_letter_code
_entity_poly.pdbx_strand_id
1 'polypeptide(L)' 'MVVRETITVPAGTFDSFKIEARSYNVQLGARLERNIWVAPGVSSDIAQEIVVRLRTGVLEQNDRQELISLKATKPQVASR' A
#
# COMPACT_ATOMS: atom_id res chain seq x y z
N MET A 1 -12.38 -2.17 -0.75
CA MET A 1 -12.60 -2.56 -2.16
C MET A 1 -11.27 -2.98 -2.76
N VAL A 2 -11.25 -3.80 -3.81
CA VAL A 2 -10.03 -4.08 -4.58
C VAL A 2 -10.25 -3.63 -6.02
N VAL A 3 -9.32 -2.86 -6.58
CA VAL A 3 -9.35 -2.36 -7.96
C VAL A 3 -8.01 -2.66 -8.62
N ARG A 4 -8.01 -3.13 -9.87
CA ARG A 4 -6.78 -3.27 -10.65
C ARG A 4 -6.47 -1.95 -11.33
N GLU A 5 -5.27 -1.44 -11.15
CA GLU A 5 -4.79 -0.21 -11.80
C GLU A 5 -3.28 -0.21 -11.99
N THR A 6 -2.83 0.64 -12.91
CA THR A 6 -1.41 0.88 -13.13
C THR A 6 -0.96 2.02 -12.22
N ILE A 7 0.14 1.81 -11.49
CA ILE A 7 0.77 2.85 -10.66
C ILE A 7 2.24 3.03 -11.03
N THR A 8 2.70 4.28 -11.04
CA THR A 8 4.10 4.65 -11.25
C THR A 8 4.68 5.19 -9.95
N VAL A 9 5.83 4.66 -9.57
CA VAL A 9 6.65 5.04 -8.40
C VAL A 9 8.12 5.12 -8.84
N PRO A 10 9.05 5.57 -7.98
CA PRO A 10 10.46 5.67 -8.41
C PRO A 10 11.09 4.32 -8.81
N ALA A 11 10.62 3.18 -8.27
CA ALA A 11 11.05 1.86 -8.69
C ALA A 11 10.56 1.43 -10.09
N GLY A 12 9.65 2.19 -10.72
CA GLY A 12 9.08 1.90 -12.03
C GLY A 12 7.55 1.94 -12.06
N THR A 13 6.99 1.37 -13.11
CA THR A 13 5.54 1.29 -13.33
C THR A 13 5.07 -0.15 -13.19
N PHE A 14 4.00 -0.36 -12.43
CA PHE A 14 3.48 -1.68 -12.08
C PHE A 14 1.99 -1.78 -12.42
N ASP A 15 1.61 -2.92 -13.00
CA ASP A 15 0.22 -3.37 -12.97
C ASP A 15 -0.08 -3.95 -11.59
N SER A 16 -1.03 -3.34 -10.90
CA SER A 16 -1.19 -3.51 -9.46
C SER A 16 -2.64 -3.67 -9.05
N PHE A 17 -2.85 -4.16 -7.84
CA PHE A 17 -4.14 -4.16 -7.17
C PHE A 17 -4.10 -3.15 -6.04
N LYS A 18 -4.99 -2.15 -6.10
CA LYS A 18 -5.26 -1.22 -5.02
C LYS A 18 -6.25 -1.87 -4.05
N ILE A 19 -5.84 -2.01 -2.81
CA ILE A 19 -6.67 -2.43 -1.69
C ILE A 19 -7.07 -1.18 -0.91
N GLU A 20 -8.37 -0.92 -0.84
CA GLU A 20 -8.93 0.18 -0.06
C GLU A 20 -9.53 -0.34 1.24
N ALA A 21 -8.87 -0.01 2.35
CA ALA A 21 -9.32 -0.31 3.69
C ALA A 21 -9.84 0.98 4.35
N ARG A 22 -11.03 0.88 4.96
CA ARG A 22 -11.64 1.93 5.77
C ARG A 22 -12.04 1.28 7.09
N SER A 23 -11.48 1.76 8.20
CA SER A 23 -11.66 1.13 9.50
C SER A 23 -11.74 2.15 10.62
N TYR A 24 -12.02 1.65 11.82
CA TYR A 24 -12.11 2.45 13.03
C TYR A 24 -11.38 1.72 14.17
N ASN A 25 -10.44 2.40 14.81
CA ASN A 25 -9.80 1.92 16.03
C ASN A 25 -10.64 2.37 17.23
N VAL A 26 -11.27 1.42 17.91
CA VAL A 26 -12.19 1.68 19.03
C VAL A 26 -11.47 2.24 20.26
N GLN A 27 -10.25 1.75 20.55
CA GLN A 27 -9.49 2.17 21.72
C GLN A 27 -9.01 3.62 21.61
N LEU A 28 -8.54 4.03 20.43
CA LEU A 28 -8.08 5.40 20.17
C LEU A 28 -9.21 6.32 19.68
N GLY A 29 -10.40 5.77 19.41
CA GLY A 29 -11.51 6.48 18.80
C GLY A 29 -11.15 7.08 17.43
N ALA A 30 -10.27 6.43 16.68
CA ALA A 30 -9.68 6.97 15.45
C ALA A 30 -10.29 6.34 14.20
N ARG A 31 -10.54 7.14 13.17
CA ARG A 31 -10.86 6.67 11.82
C ARG A 31 -9.56 6.49 11.03
N LEU A 32 -9.44 5.35 10.36
CA LEU A 32 -8.29 5.01 9.55
C LEU A 32 -8.73 4.76 8.10
N GLU A 33 -7.99 5.34 7.18
CA GLU A 33 -8.11 5.08 5.75
C GLU A 33 -6.74 4.63 5.25
N ARG A 34 -6.69 3.45 4.63
CA ARG A 34 -5.45 2.95 4.01
C ARG A 34 -5.73 2.55 2.58
N ASN A 35 -4.89 3.01 1.67
CA ASN A 35 -4.80 2.47 0.32
C ASN A 35 -3.45 1.75 0.21
N ILE A 36 -3.45 0.55 -0.34
CA ILE A 36 -2.23 -0.26 -0.52
C ILE A 36 -2.21 -0.75 -1.96
N TRP A 37 -1.09 -0.56 -2.63
CA TRP A 37 -0.86 -1.10 -3.96
C TRP A 37 0.08 -2.29 -3.87
N VAL A 38 -0.33 -3.43 -4.39
CA VAL A 38 0.49 -4.64 -4.46
C VAL A 38 0.56 -5.13 -5.91
N ALA A 39 1.70 -5.68 -6.30
CA ALA A 39 1.89 -6.28 -7.64
C ALA A 39 2.37 -7.74 -7.51
N PRO A 40 1.88 -8.65 -8.37
CA PRO A 40 2.40 -10.02 -8.41
C PRO A 40 3.92 -10.06 -8.63
N GLY A 41 4.61 -10.96 -7.92
CA GLY A 41 6.07 -11.10 -8.02
C GLY A 41 6.88 -10.04 -7.26
N VAL A 42 6.22 -9.07 -6.59
CA VAL A 42 6.86 -8.12 -5.68
C VAL A 42 6.46 -8.44 -4.25
N SER A 43 7.43 -8.82 -3.41
CA SER A 43 7.20 -9.16 -1.99
C SER A 43 7.21 -7.92 -1.08
N SER A 44 6.54 -6.86 -1.51
CA SER A 44 6.40 -5.58 -0.80
C SER A 44 5.21 -4.81 -1.39
N ASP A 45 4.68 -3.87 -0.62
CA ASP A 45 3.78 -2.84 -1.16
C ASP A 45 4.55 -2.01 -2.21
N ILE A 46 3.89 -1.73 -3.34
CA ILE A 46 4.38 -0.80 -4.38
C ILE A 46 4.24 0.64 -3.91
N ALA A 47 3.10 0.93 -3.28
CA ALA A 47 2.83 2.17 -2.59
C ALA A 47 1.83 1.93 -1.47
N GLN A 48 1.81 2.82 -0.49
CA GLN A 48 0.77 2.88 0.52
C GLN A 48 0.45 4.34 0.85
N GLU A 49 -0.81 4.60 1.17
CA GLU A 49 -1.29 5.87 1.71
C GLU A 49 -2.03 5.58 3.00
N ILE A 50 -1.76 6.34 4.05
CA ILE A 50 -2.44 6.22 5.34
C ILE A 50 -2.97 7.60 5.75
N VAL A 51 -4.22 7.62 6.20
CA VAL A 51 -4.82 8.75 6.89
C VAL A 51 -5.40 8.27 8.21
N VAL A 52 -4.92 8.82 9.32
CA VAL A 52 -5.45 8.57 10.66
C VAL A 52 -6.00 9.87 11.23
N ARG A 53 -7.30 9.87 11.55
CA ARG A 53 -7.97 11.00 12.18
C ARG A 53 -8.56 10.58 13.52
N LEU A 54 -8.13 11.24 14.60
CA LEU A 54 -8.65 11.00 15.94
C LEU A 54 -10.09 11.52 16.08
N ARG A 55 -10.79 11.07 17.12
CA ARG A 55 -12.15 11.54 17.45
C ARG A 55 -12.26 13.07 17.58
N THR A 56 -11.18 13.70 18.04
CA THR A 56 -11.08 15.16 18.19
C THR A 56 -11.00 15.91 16.86
N GLY A 57 -10.88 15.20 15.74
CA GLY A 57 -10.69 15.76 14.40
C GLY A 57 -9.22 15.96 14.02
N VAL A 58 -8.30 15.82 14.97
CA VAL A 58 -6.85 15.92 14.74
C VAL A 58 -6.39 14.88 13.72
N LEU A 59 -5.64 15.33 12.73
CA LEU A 59 -4.95 14.48 11.76
C LEU A 59 -3.64 14.01 12.39
N GLU A 60 -3.62 12.76 12.83
CA GLU A 60 -2.46 12.18 13.51
C GLU A 60 -1.44 11.64 12.51
N GLN A 61 -1.91 11.05 11.41
CA GLN A 61 -1.06 10.58 10.31
C GLN A 61 -1.69 10.92 8.96
N ASN A 62 -0.84 11.35 8.03
CA ASN A 62 -1.17 11.55 6.62
C ASN A 62 0.12 11.39 5.81
N ASP A 63 0.44 10.17 5.43
CA ASP A 63 1.66 9.85 4.69
C ASP A 63 1.38 9.00 3.45
N ARG A 64 2.29 9.15 2.48
CA ARG A 64 2.40 8.29 1.31
C ARG A 64 3.82 7.75 1.26
N GLN A 65 3.94 6.44 1.17
CA GLN A 65 5.22 5.76 1.01
C GLN A 65 5.20 5.03 -0.32
N GLU A 66 6.33 5.10 -1.03
CA GLU A 66 6.48 4.54 -2.36
C GLU A 66 7.73 3.67 -2.44
N LEU A 67 7.64 2.63 -3.23
CA LEU A 67 8.76 1.76 -3.51
C LEU A 67 9.79 2.50 -4.35
N ILE A 68 10.97 2.71 -3.78
CA ILE A 68 12.04 3.48 -4.43
C ILE A 68 12.92 2.64 -5.34
N SER A 69 13.11 1.36 -5.02
CA SER A 69 13.92 0.44 -5.81
C SER A 69 13.58 -1.01 -5.47
N LEU A 70 13.78 -1.90 -6.44
CA LEU A 70 13.74 -3.35 -6.26
C LEU A 70 15.05 -3.94 -6.75
N LYS A 71 15.70 -4.77 -5.92
CA LYS A 71 16.74 -5.66 -6.41
C LYS A 71 16.08 -6.92 -6.94
N ALA A 72 16.19 -7.14 -8.25
CA ALA A 72 15.69 -8.36 -8.88
C ALA A 72 16.36 -9.58 -8.24
N THR A 73 15.59 -10.43 -7.59
CA THR A 73 16.01 -11.80 -7.27
C THR A 73 15.55 -12.66 -8.43
N LYS A 74 16.47 -13.38 -9.09
CA LYS A 74 16.12 -14.29 -10.20
C LYS A 74 14.99 -15.23 -9.76
N PRO A 75 13.96 -15.48 -10.59
CA PRO A 75 12.98 -16.49 -10.28
C PRO A 75 13.69 -17.83 -10.07
N GLN A 76 13.47 -18.46 -8.92
CA GLN A 76 13.90 -19.83 -8.71
C GLN A 76 13.00 -20.71 -9.60
N VAL A 77 13.50 -21.04 -10.79
CA VAL A 77 12.82 -22.00 -11.67
C VAL A 77 12.81 -23.32 -10.92
N ALA A 78 11.63 -23.78 -10.52
CA ALA A 78 11.46 -25.13 -10.01
C ALA A 78 11.74 -26.09 -11.16
N SER A 79 12.90 -26.75 -11.10
CA SER A 79 13.22 -27.89 -11.95
C SER A 79 12.11 -28.94 -11.79
N ARG A 80 11.45 -29.30 -12.89
CA ARG A 80 10.69 -30.55 -12.98
C ARG A 80 11.63 -31.66 -13.43
#